data_AF-A0A941NXB5-F1
#
_entry.id   AF-A0A941NXB5-F1
#
_cell.length_a   1.000
_cell.length_b   1.000
_cell.length_c   1.000
_cell.angle_alpha   90.00
_cell.angle_beta   90.00
_cell.angle_gamma   90.00
#
_symmetry.space_group_name_H-M   'P 1'
#
loop_
_entity.id
_entity.type
_entity.pdbx_description
1 polymer ?
#
loop_
_entity_poly.entity_id
_entity_poly.type
_entity_poly.pdbx_seq_one_letter_code
_entity_poly.pdbx_strand_id
1 'polypeptide(L)'
;MKSSTLHSVWSAPDNTRLTNKQFSFRLPVHVAAKIAALCEMYPSRTKTEIVGDLLSSAIDEFLAGLPYVQGKYVGTNPETGEKIHLDAGPEAIFWKLADKHYREIEREMGNENPPSLYEALRKPKSAE
;
A
#
# COMPACT_ATOMS: atom_id res chain seq x y z
N MET A 1 7.53 1.56 -1.19
CA MET A 1 8.65 2.28 -1.86
C MET A 1 8.87 3.60 -1.17
N LYS A 2 10.11 4.15 -1.13
CA LYS A 2 10.32 5.48 -0.54
C LYS A 2 9.90 6.55 -1.52
N SER A 3 9.18 7.57 -1.06
CA SER A 3 8.77 8.74 -1.87
C SER A 3 9.95 9.36 -2.64
N SER A 4 11.13 9.43 -2.02
CA SER A 4 12.37 9.93 -2.61
C SER A 4 12.89 9.12 -3.82
N THR A 5 12.48 7.85 -3.97
CA THR A 5 12.95 6.93 -5.02
C THR A 5 12.03 6.86 -6.24
N LEU A 6 10.85 7.50 -6.18
CA LEU A 6 9.86 7.47 -7.27
C LEU A 6 10.40 8.03 -8.60
N HIS A 7 11.31 9.01 -8.54
CA HIS A 7 11.94 9.57 -9.74
C HIS A 7 12.65 8.51 -10.60
N SER A 8 13.25 7.49 -9.97
CA SER A 8 13.94 6.40 -10.68
C SER A 8 12.95 5.39 -11.26
N VAL A 9 11.84 5.15 -10.55
CA VAL A 9 10.80 4.19 -10.94
C VAL A 9 9.99 4.70 -12.13
N TRP A 10 9.67 6.00 -12.16
CA TRP A 10 8.96 6.62 -13.28
C TRP A 10 9.72 6.60 -14.61
N SER A 11 11.00 6.23 -14.60
CA SER A 11 11.80 6.08 -15.83
C SER A 11 11.70 4.69 -16.48
N ALA A 12 11.00 3.71 -15.87
CA ALA A 12 10.93 2.31 -16.37
C ALA A 12 9.52 1.91 -16.88
N PRO A 13 9.37 1.01 -17.89
CA PRO A 13 8.05 0.60 -18.40
C PRO A 13 7.19 -0.13 -17.34
N ASP A 14 5.90 0.22 -17.33
CA ASP A 14 4.94 0.08 -16.24
C ASP A 14 4.49 -1.34 -15.86
N ASN A 15 4.06 -1.48 -14.59
CA ASN A 15 3.24 -2.62 -14.18
C ASN A 15 2.42 -2.29 -12.90
N THR A 16 1.14 -1.89 -13.01
CA THR A 16 0.24 -1.93 -11.84
C THR A 16 -1.25 -2.04 -12.23
N ARG A 17 -1.95 -3.01 -11.63
CA ARG A 17 -3.40 -3.20 -11.74
C ARG A 17 -4.13 -2.10 -10.95
N LEU A 18 -4.91 -1.27 -11.63
CA LEU A 18 -5.74 -0.24 -10.99
C LEU A 18 -7.14 -0.78 -10.64
N THR A 19 -7.76 -0.25 -9.60
CA THR A 19 -9.20 -0.47 -9.34
C THR A 19 -10.04 0.27 -10.39
N ASN A 20 -11.23 -0.25 -10.70
CA ASN A 20 -12.21 0.42 -11.56
C ASN A 20 -12.95 1.57 -10.85
N LYS A 21 -12.75 1.73 -9.52
CA LYS A 21 -13.38 2.77 -8.71
C LYS A 21 -12.64 4.09 -8.86
N GLN A 22 -13.34 5.12 -9.33
CA GLN A 22 -12.79 6.47 -9.41
C GLN A 22 -12.95 7.20 -8.06
N PHE A 23 -11.84 7.68 -7.51
CA PHE A 23 -11.84 8.55 -6.34
C PHE A 23 -11.67 10.01 -6.78
N SER A 24 -12.56 10.89 -6.32
CA SER A 24 -12.49 12.33 -6.57
C SER A 24 -12.37 13.08 -5.25
N PHE A 25 -11.29 13.84 -5.08
CA PHE A 25 -11.02 14.64 -3.89
C PHE A 25 -10.58 16.05 -4.28
N ARG A 26 -10.87 17.04 -3.42
CA ARG A 26 -10.37 18.41 -3.60
C ARG A 26 -9.00 18.53 -2.94
N LEU A 27 -8.03 19.08 -3.67
CA LEU A 27 -6.68 19.28 -3.19
C LEU A 27 -6.44 20.74 -2.78
N PRO A 28 -5.56 21.00 -1.79
CA PRO A 28 -5.01 22.33 -1.60
C PRO A 28 -4.33 22.83 -2.88
N VAL A 29 -4.49 24.11 -3.20
CA VAL A 29 -4.01 24.72 -4.46
C VAL A 29 -2.51 24.45 -4.69
N HIS A 30 -1.68 24.57 -3.64
CA HIS A 30 -0.25 24.32 -3.74
C HIS A 30 0.12 22.86 -4.05
N VAL A 31 -0.70 21.89 -3.60
CA VAL A 31 -0.51 20.47 -3.92
C VAL A 31 -0.90 20.22 -5.38
N ALA A 32 -2.02 20.78 -5.82
CA ALA A 32 -2.47 20.68 -7.21
C ALA A 32 -1.43 21.29 -8.19
N ALA A 33 -0.84 22.43 -7.85
CA ALA A 33 0.22 23.06 -8.63
C ALA A 33 1.47 22.18 -8.73
N LYS A 34 1.89 21.53 -7.63
CA LYS A 34 3.03 20.60 -7.63
C LYS A 34 2.75 19.36 -8.48
N ILE A 35 1.54 18.81 -8.44
CA ILE A 35 1.15 17.67 -9.29
C ILE A 35 1.18 18.09 -10.77
N ALA A 36 0.68 19.28 -11.11
CA ALA A 36 0.75 19.79 -12.47
C ALA A 36 2.21 19.91 -12.97
N ALA A 37 3.10 20.47 -12.15
CA ALA A 37 4.52 20.55 -12.46
C ALA A 37 5.16 19.17 -12.66
N LEU A 38 4.80 18.17 -11.85
CA LEU A 38 5.30 16.79 -12.02
C LEU A 38 4.81 16.16 -13.33
N CYS A 39 3.56 16.40 -13.74
CA CYS A 39 3.07 15.94 -15.04
C CYS A 39 3.83 16.58 -16.21
N GLU A 40 4.22 17.85 -16.10
CA GLU A 40 5.06 18.51 -17.11
C GLU A 40 6.49 17.96 -17.12
N MET A 41 7.06 17.66 -15.96
CA MET A 41 8.40 17.07 -15.85
C MET A 41 8.47 15.63 -16.38
N TYR A 42 7.38 14.86 -16.26
CA TYR A 42 7.29 13.45 -16.64
C TYR A 42 6.14 13.21 -17.64
N PRO A 43 6.26 13.69 -18.89
CA PRO A 43 5.16 13.67 -19.86
C PRO A 43 4.80 12.26 -20.36
N SER A 44 5.68 11.28 -20.16
CA SER A 44 5.41 9.86 -20.47
C SER A 44 4.50 9.18 -19.44
N ARG A 45 4.15 9.86 -18.35
CA ARG A 45 3.35 9.32 -17.25
C ARG A 45 1.98 9.95 -17.18
N THR A 46 0.98 9.12 -16.91
CA THR A 46 -0.36 9.62 -16.66
C THR A 46 -0.44 10.28 -15.28
N LYS A 47 -1.35 11.25 -15.12
CA LYS A 47 -1.63 11.85 -13.81
C LYS A 47 -2.04 10.79 -12.78
N THR A 48 -2.73 9.73 -13.23
CA THR A 48 -3.14 8.60 -12.39
C THR A 48 -1.93 7.82 -11.87
N GLU A 49 -0.94 7.53 -12.71
CA GLU A 49 0.32 6.89 -12.28
C GLU A 49 1.05 7.74 -11.26
N ILE A 50 1.29 9.02 -11.58
CA ILE A 50 2.04 9.93 -10.70
C ILE A 50 1.36 10.05 -9.32
N VAL A 51 0.04 10.29 -9.30
CA VAL A 51 -0.72 10.43 -8.06
C VAL A 51 -0.80 9.09 -7.32
N GLY A 52 -1.01 7.99 -8.03
CA GLY A 52 -1.06 6.64 -7.45
C GLY A 52 0.24 6.27 -6.75
N ASP A 53 1.37 6.54 -7.38
CA ASP A 53 2.70 6.25 -6.84
C ASP A 53 3.08 7.14 -5.66
N LEU A 54 2.75 8.43 -5.73
CA LEU A 54 2.92 9.36 -4.62
C LEU A 54 2.09 8.95 -3.40
N LEU A 55 0.81 8.60 -3.61
CA LEU A 55 -0.08 8.17 -2.54
C LEU A 55 0.39 6.85 -1.93
N SER A 56 0.73 5.86 -2.76
CA SER A 56 1.22 4.56 -2.30
C SER A 56 2.49 4.72 -1.48
N SER A 57 3.44 5.54 -1.96
CA SER A 57 4.69 5.80 -1.25
C SER A 57 4.49 6.58 0.04
N ALA A 58 3.57 7.55 0.07
CA ALA A 58 3.26 8.31 1.28
C ALA A 58 2.58 7.43 2.35
N ILE A 59 1.73 6.49 1.94
CA ILE A 59 1.13 5.51 2.86
C ILE A 59 2.21 4.57 3.40
N ASP A 60 3.07 4.01 2.56
CA ASP A 60 4.18 3.16 3.01
C ASP A 60 5.10 3.87 4.01
N GLU A 61 5.44 5.14 3.73
CA GLU A 61 6.27 5.97 4.61
C GLU A 61 5.56 6.30 5.93
N PHE A 62 4.26 6.59 5.88
CA PHE A 62 3.43 6.77 7.08
C PHE A 62 3.41 5.50 7.95
N LEU A 63 3.22 4.32 7.34
CA LEU A 63 3.19 3.04 8.05
C LEU A 63 4.54 2.73 8.69
N ALA A 64 5.65 2.98 7.99
CA ALA A 64 7.00 2.80 8.52
C ALA A 64 7.30 3.69 9.73
N GLY A 65 6.56 4.80 9.90
CA GLY A 65 6.65 5.69 11.06
C GLY A 65 5.76 5.30 12.23
N LEU A 66 4.90 4.29 12.11
CA LEU A 66 4.02 3.87 13.20
C LEU A 66 4.83 3.16 14.31
N PRO A 67 4.48 3.39 15.59
CA PRO A 67 5.17 2.73 16.69
C PRO A 67 4.83 1.25 16.70
N TYR A 68 5.86 0.40 16.66
CA TYR A 68 5.68 -1.02 16.93
C TYR A 68 5.31 -1.21 18.40
N VAL A 69 4.22 -1.93 18.66
CA VAL A 69 3.81 -2.32 20.00
C VAL A 69 3.71 -3.84 20.02
N GLN A 70 4.64 -4.48 20.73
CA GLN A 70 4.59 -5.92 20.94
C GLN A 70 3.30 -6.26 21.69
N GLY A 71 2.45 -7.08 21.08
CA GLY A 71 1.19 -7.46 21.68
C GLY A 71 1.31 -8.60 22.69
N LYS A 72 0.13 -9.07 23.10
CA LYS A 72 0.00 -10.10 24.13
C LYS A 72 0.69 -11.40 23.69
N TYR A 73 1.44 -12.01 24.59
CA TYR A 73 1.98 -13.35 24.39
C TYR A 73 0.85 -14.36 24.16
N VAL A 74 0.95 -15.13 23.07
CA VAL A 74 -0.08 -16.12 22.67
C VAL A 74 0.42 -17.56 22.71
N GLY A 75 1.73 -17.78 22.78
CA GLY A 75 2.28 -19.11 22.90
C GLY A 75 3.74 -19.16 22.50
N THR A 76 4.29 -20.37 22.42
CA THR A 76 5.66 -20.62 21.96
C THR A 76 5.59 -21.57 20.78
N ASN A 77 6.34 -21.29 19.71
CA ASN A 77 6.49 -22.21 18.61
C ASN A 77 7.12 -23.52 19.14
N PRO A 78 6.44 -24.67 19.03
CA PRO A 78 6.91 -25.93 19.60
C PRO A 78 8.18 -26.48 18.91
N GLU A 79 8.47 -26.07 17.67
CA GLU A 79 9.66 -26.52 16.93
C GLU A 79 10.88 -25.63 17.19
N THR A 80 10.68 -24.31 17.26
CA THR A 80 11.79 -23.33 17.38
C THR A 80 11.99 -22.80 18.80
N GLY A 81 11.01 -22.98 19.69
CA GLY A 81 11.03 -22.39 21.03
C GLY A 81 10.80 -20.87 21.06
N GLU A 82 10.47 -20.25 19.92
CA GLU A 82 10.26 -18.80 19.84
C GLU A 82 8.92 -18.38 20.43
N LYS A 83 8.94 -17.32 21.24
CA LYS A 83 7.71 -16.75 21.81
C LYS A 83 6.92 -16.03 20.72
N ILE A 84 5.67 -16.46 20.52
CA ILE A 84 4.73 -15.86 19.61
C ILE A 84 3.94 -14.80 20.37
N HIS A 85 3.95 -13.58 19.85
CA HIS A 85 3.17 -12.46 20.35
C HIS A 85 2.14 -12.06 19.29
N LEU A 86 0.96 -11.63 19.72
CA LEU A 86 -0.01 -10.98 18.83
C LEU A 86 0.59 -9.67 18.31
N ASP A 87 0.34 -9.36 17.04
CA ASP A 87 0.58 -8.01 16.54
C ASP A 87 -0.38 -7.05 17.26
N ALA A 88 0.16 -6.01 17.89
CA ALA A 88 -0.62 -4.97 18.56
C ALA A 88 -0.18 -3.58 18.13
N GLY A 89 -0.96 -2.59 18.54
CA GLY A 89 -0.68 -1.19 18.23
C GLY A 89 -1.28 -0.68 16.92
N PRO A 90 -0.96 0.56 16.55
CA PRO A 90 -1.58 1.25 15.42
C PRO A 90 -1.38 0.55 14.08
N GLU A 91 -0.22 -0.04 13.87
CA GLU A 91 0.10 -0.76 12.62
C GLU A 91 -0.77 -2.03 12.45
N ALA A 92 -0.92 -2.83 13.52
CA ALA A 92 -1.80 -4.00 13.51
C ALA A 92 -3.28 -3.62 13.25
N ILE A 93 -3.73 -2.48 13.83
CA ILE A 93 -5.07 -1.95 13.58
C ILE A 93 -5.22 -1.53 12.13
N PHE A 94 -4.23 -0.80 11.59
CA PHE A 94 -4.22 -0.38 10.19
C PHE A 94 -4.39 -1.58 9.26
N TRP A 95 -3.54 -2.60 9.39
CA TRP A 95 -3.58 -3.73 8.47
C TRP A 95 -4.88 -4.55 8.56
N LYS A 96 -5.45 -4.68 9.77
CA LYS A 96 -6.77 -5.29 9.94
C LYS A 96 -7.87 -4.51 9.22
N LEU A 97 -7.85 -3.18 9.30
CA LEU A 97 -8.82 -2.31 8.62
C LEU A 97 -8.59 -2.30 7.10
N ALA A 98 -7.34 -2.29 6.66
CA ALA A 98 -6.97 -2.35 5.26
C ALA A 98 -7.42 -3.66 4.61
N ASP A 99 -7.24 -4.81 5.27
CA ASP A 99 -7.75 -6.11 4.80
C ASP A 99 -9.28 -6.12 4.66
N LYS A 100 -9.98 -5.57 5.67
CA LYS A 100 -11.44 -5.43 5.63
C LYS A 100 -11.88 -4.64 4.39
N HIS A 101 -11.32 -3.45 4.19
CA HIS A 101 -11.69 -2.59 3.06
C HIS A 101 -11.27 -3.16 1.70
N TYR A 102 -10.13 -3.84 1.62
CA TYR A 102 -9.69 -4.54 0.41
C TYR A 102 -10.73 -5.59 -0.03
N ARG A 103 -11.19 -6.43 0.90
CA ARG A 103 -12.21 -7.45 0.62
C ARG A 103 -13.56 -6.84 0.21
N GLU A 104 -13.96 -5.73 0.82
CA GLU A 104 -15.17 -4.99 0.43
C GLU A 104 -15.05 -4.48 -1.00
N ILE A 105 -13.93 -3.85 -1.36
CA ILE A 105 -13.68 -3.33 -2.71
C ILE A 105 -13.63 -4.46 -3.74
N GLU A 106 -12.96 -5.58 -3.44
CA GLU A 106 -12.94 -6.74 -4.34
C GLU A 106 -14.33 -7.33 -4.57
N ARG A 107 -15.17 -7.40 -3.53
CA ARG A 107 -16.58 -7.83 -3.67
C ARG A 107 -17.40 -6.86 -4.52
N GLU A 108 -17.22 -5.55 -4.34
CA GLU A 108 -17.83 -4.53 -5.20
C GLU A 108 -17.40 -4.69 -6.67
N MET A 109 -16.19 -5.19 -6.92
CA MET A 109 -15.68 -5.52 -8.26
C MET A 109 -16.13 -6.89 -8.79
N GLY A 110 -16.98 -7.62 -8.06
CA GLY A 110 -17.54 -8.91 -8.47
C GLY A 110 -16.76 -10.14 -8.03
N ASN A 111 -15.76 -10.00 -7.15
CA ASN A 111 -15.04 -11.13 -6.57
C ASN A 111 -15.78 -11.66 -5.34
N GLU A 112 -16.48 -12.79 -5.47
CA GLU A 112 -17.31 -13.36 -4.38
C GLU A 112 -16.48 -13.87 -3.19
N ASN A 113 -15.26 -14.32 -3.43
CA ASN A 113 -14.36 -14.84 -2.39
C ASN A 113 -12.96 -14.22 -2.51
N PRO A 114 -12.81 -12.95 -2.12
CA PRO A 114 -11.54 -12.26 -2.26
C PRO A 114 -10.49 -12.80 -1.28
N PRO A 115 -9.23 -12.96 -1.71
CA PRO A 115 -8.13 -13.29 -0.81
C PRO A 115 -7.95 -12.18 0.24
N SER A 116 -7.22 -12.48 1.30
CA SER A 116 -6.76 -11.41 2.21
C SER A 116 -5.82 -10.45 1.48
N LEU A 117 -5.78 -9.20 1.94
CA LEU A 117 -4.81 -8.21 1.47
C LEU A 117 -3.37 -8.72 1.67
N TYR A 118 -3.09 -9.43 2.75
CA TYR A 118 -1.78 -10.02 3.00
C TYR A 118 -1.37 -11.04 1.93
N GLU A 119 -2.30 -11.89 1.49
CA GLU A 119 -2.06 -12.84 0.40
C GLU A 119 -1.86 -12.13 -0.93
N ALA A 120 -2.62 -11.07 -1.19
CA ALA A 120 -2.50 -10.27 -2.41
C ALA A 120 -1.17 -9.49 -2.48
N LEU A 121 -0.67 -9.01 -1.33
CA LEU A 121 0.61 -8.31 -1.22
C LEU A 121 1.82 -9.26 -1.17
N ARG A 122 1.61 -10.54 -0.86
CA ARG A 122 2.67 -11.55 -0.91
C ARG A 122 3.07 -11.74 -2.38
N LYS A 123 4.15 -11.06 -2.78
CA LYS A 123 4.80 -11.33 -4.07
C LYS A 123 4.98 -12.85 -4.22
N PRO A 124 4.65 -13.48 -5.37
CA PRO A 124 5.07 -14.85 -5.58
C PRO A 124 6.58 -14.89 -5.32
N LYS A 125 7.06 -15.87 -4.55
CA LYS A 125 8.49 -16.15 -4.49
C LYS A 125 8.93 -16.19 -5.95
N SER A 126 9.76 -15.23 -6.34
CA SER A 126 10.52 -15.34 -7.58
C SER A 126 11.17 -16.70 -7.52
N ALA A 127 10.74 -17.60 -8.41
CA ALA A 127 11.41 -18.85 -8.63
C ALA A 127 12.85 -18.49 -9.01
N GLU A 128 13.78 -18.77 -8.11
CA GLU A 128 15.20 -18.91 -8.44
C GLU A 128 15.37 -20.03 -9.47
#